data_AF-A0A2E2NXK4-F1
#
_entry.id   AF-A0A2E2NXK4-F1
#
_cell.length_a   1.000
_cell.length_b   1.000
_cell.length_c   1.000
_cell.angle_alpha   90.00
_cell.angle_beta   90.00
_cell.angle_gamma   90.00
#
_symmetry.space_group_name_H-M   'P 1'
#
loop_
_entity.id
_entity.type
_entity.pdbx_description
1 polymer ?
#
loop_
_entity_poly.entity_id
_entity_poly.type
_entity_poly.pdbx_seq_one_letter_code
_entity_poly.pdbx_strand_id
1 'polypeptide(L)'
;MDIYGTWPWYVSGPLIALIMFLLLMMGKRFGMSSNLRTLCTICGAGKKHSFFDIDWKDYRWNLVVALGVLIGGFVASNYLTKENTVVLEENVSEKLQGLGFESVNQNYLPEELFGAEAMSDPFVIVILIIAGLLIGFGSRYAGGCTSGHAISGLSALQLPSLIAVIGFFIGGLVMVHLIFPLIF
;
A
#
# COMPACT_ATOMS: atom_id res chain seq x y z
N MET A 1 -15.80 0.74 -23.30
CA MET A 1 -15.12 0.66 -22.00
C MET A 1 -14.73 -0.80 -21.82
N ASP A 2 -13.46 -1.13 -21.97
CA ASP A 2 -13.02 -2.52 -21.79
C ASP A 2 -13.07 -2.83 -20.29
N ILE A 3 -13.83 -3.86 -19.90
CA ILE A 3 -13.95 -4.27 -18.49
C ILE A 3 -12.59 -4.72 -17.96
N TYR A 4 -11.74 -5.24 -18.85
CA TYR A 4 -10.40 -5.75 -18.57
C TYR A 4 -9.29 -4.69 -18.72
N GLY A 5 -9.66 -3.45 -19.06
CA GLY A 5 -8.72 -2.32 -19.21
C GLY A 5 -8.62 -1.47 -17.94
N THR A 6 -7.86 -0.37 -18.01
CA THR A 6 -7.79 0.59 -16.91
C THR A 6 -9.11 1.35 -16.77
N TRP A 7 -9.67 1.38 -15.56
CA TRP A 7 -10.91 2.08 -15.29
C TRP A 7 -10.62 3.57 -15.05
N PRO A 8 -11.25 4.48 -15.81
CA PRO A 8 -11.18 5.91 -15.58
C PRO A 8 -11.58 6.28 -14.15
N TRP A 9 -10.95 7.34 -13.65
CA TRP A 9 -11.15 7.85 -12.30
C TRP A 9 -12.62 8.20 -12.00
N TYR A 10 -13.41 8.60 -12.99
CA TYR A 10 -14.82 8.95 -12.82
C TYR A 10 -15.73 7.73 -12.65
N VAL A 11 -15.23 6.51 -12.85
CA VAL A 11 -15.95 5.26 -12.51
C VAL A 11 -15.40 4.66 -11.22
N SER A 12 -14.08 4.52 -11.11
CA SER A 12 -13.45 3.94 -9.93
C SER A 12 -13.65 4.81 -8.68
N GLY A 13 -13.60 6.14 -8.82
CA GLY A 13 -13.83 7.09 -7.73
C GLY A 13 -15.20 6.95 -7.07
N PRO A 14 -16.31 7.11 -7.82
CA PRO A 14 -17.66 6.92 -7.26
C PRO A 14 -17.91 5.52 -6.68
N LEU A 15 -17.34 4.46 -7.27
CA LEU A 15 -17.45 3.12 -6.72
C LEU A 15 -16.73 2.97 -5.38
N ILE A 16 -15.51 3.48 -5.27
CA ILE A 16 -14.78 3.51 -4.00
C ILE A 16 -15.57 4.33 -2.96
N ALA A 17 -16.11 5.49 -3.36
CA ALA A 17 -16.91 6.33 -2.49
C ALA A 17 -18.18 5.62 -2.00
N LEU A 18 -18.88 4.89 -2.88
CA LEU A 18 -20.04 4.07 -2.54
C LEU A 18 -19.67 2.97 -1.54
N ILE A 19 -18.58 2.24 -1.78
CA ILE A 19 -18.10 1.21 -0.86
C ILE A 19 -17.76 1.83 0.50
N MET A 20 -17.02 2.94 0.53
CA MET A 20 -16.68 3.64 1.77
C MET A 20 -17.93 4.13 2.51
N PHE A 21 -18.90 4.69 1.79
CA PHE A 21 -20.18 5.10 2.37
C PHE A 21 -20.93 3.93 3.01
N LEU A 22 -21.01 2.78 2.32
CA LEU A 22 -21.63 1.57 2.87
C LEU A 22 -20.90 1.07 4.13
N LEU A 23 -19.57 1.08 4.13
CA LEU A 23 -18.79 0.70 5.31
C LEU A 23 -19.04 1.63 6.50
N LEU A 24 -19.09 2.94 6.26
CA LEU A 24 -19.41 3.93 7.29
C LEU A 24 -20.83 3.73 7.84
N MET A 25 -21.81 3.49 6.98
CA MET A 25 -23.20 3.20 7.37
C MET A 25 -23.32 1.93 8.22
N MET A 26 -22.48 0.92 7.97
CA MET A 26 -22.42 -0.32 8.75
C MET A 26 -21.59 -0.19 10.04
N GLY A 27 -21.08 1.01 10.36
CA GLY A 27 -20.20 1.25 11.51
C GLY A 27 -18.86 0.50 11.40
N LYS A 28 -18.46 0.10 10.19
CA LYS A 28 -17.23 -0.65 9.93
C LYS A 28 -16.11 0.31 9.56
N ARG A 29 -14.90 0.01 10.05
CA ARG A 29 -13.70 0.82 9.79
C ARG A 29 -12.91 0.22 8.64
N PHE A 30 -12.35 1.07 7.78
CA PHE A 30 -11.43 0.65 6.73
C PHE A 30 -9.99 0.93 7.16
N GLY A 31 -9.30 -0.09 7.67
CA GLY A 31 -7.94 0.06 8.22
C GLY A 31 -7.05 -1.14 7.93
N MET A 32 -5.96 -0.91 7.20
CA MET A 32 -5.01 -1.97 6.83
C MET A 32 -3.88 -2.16 7.87
N SER A 33 -3.29 -1.08 8.39
CA SER A 33 -2.15 -1.16 9.34
C SER A 33 -2.51 -1.85 10.67
N SER A 34 -3.75 -1.73 11.12
CA SER A 34 -4.23 -2.44 12.32
C SER A 34 -4.20 -3.96 12.18
N ASN A 35 -4.19 -4.49 10.95
CA ASN A 35 -4.12 -5.93 10.70
C ASN A 35 -2.76 -6.49 11.10
N LEU A 36 -1.66 -5.77 10.85
CA LEU A 36 -0.33 -6.21 11.29
C LEU A 36 -0.26 -6.32 12.83
N ARG A 37 -0.79 -5.32 13.56
CA ARG A 37 -0.86 -5.38 15.03
C ARG A 37 -1.71 -6.57 15.51
N THR A 38 -2.84 -6.81 14.84
CA THR A 38 -3.75 -7.91 15.16
C THR A 38 -3.09 -9.26 14.92
N LEU A 39 -2.36 -9.43 13.81
CA LEU A 39 -1.59 -10.63 13.50
C LEU A 39 -0.48 -10.86 14.55
N CYS A 40 0.28 -9.83 14.92
CA CYS A 40 1.27 -9.94 15.99
C CYS A 40 0.64 -10.37 17.33
N THR A 41 -0.55 -9.87 17.63
CA THR A 41 -1.31 -10.24 18.83
C THR A 41 -1.71 -11.72 18.80
N ILE A 42 -2.24 -12.20 17.67
CA ILE A 42 -2.60 -13.61 17.45
C ILE A 42 -1.38 -14.53 17.57
N CYS A 43 -0.23 -14.10 17.05
CA CYS A 43 1.05 -14.81 17.18
C CYS A 43 1.63 -14.79 18.62
N GLY A 44 0.93 -14.19 19.59
CA GLY A 44 1.30 -14.22 21.00
C GLY A 44 2.18 -13.05 21.46
N ALA A 45 2.38 -12.01 20.64
CA ALA A 45 3.14 -10.83 21.06
C ALA A 45 2.48 -10.05 22.22
N GLY A 46 1.16 -10.21 22.41
CA GLY A 46 0.43 -9.61 23.53
C GLY A 46 0.92 -10.09 24.90
N LYS A 47 1.51 -11.28 24.98
CA LYS A 47 2.13 -11.79 26.22
C LYS A 47 3.44 -11.10 26.57
N LYS A 48 4.08 -10.44 25.61
CA LYS A 48 5.40 -9.81 25.77
C LYS A 48 5.34 -8.29 25.90
N HIS A 49 4.33 -7.65 25.33
CA HIS A 49 4.24 -6.18 25.35
C HIS A 49 2.78 -5.72 25.31
N SER A 50 2.43 -4.75 26.18
CA SER A 50 1.07 -4.21 26.34
C SER A 50 0.51 -3.60 25.05
N PHE A 51 1.38 -3.11 24.15
CA PHE A 51 0.96 -2.65 22.83
C PHE A 51 0.26 -3.74 22.01
N PHE A 52 0.64 -5.01 22.14
CA PHE A 52 -0.02 -6.12 21.44
C PHE A 52 -1.06 -6.83 22.32
N ASP A 53 -1.32 -6.32 23.52
CA ASP A 53 -2.36 -6.85 24.41
C ASP A 53 -3.70 -6.18 24.07
N ILE A 54 -4.30 -6.62 22.98
CA ILE A 54 -5.62 -6.17 22.51
C ILE A 54 -6.54 -7.35 22.32
N ASP A 55 -7.85 -7.15 22.50
CA ASP A 55 -8.81 -8.15 22.05
C ASP A 55 -8.90 -8.10 20.52
N TRP A 56 -8.25 -9.04 19.85
CA TRP A 56 -8.25 -9.15 18.40
C TRP A 56 -9.66 -9.33 17.82
N LYS A 57 -10.63 -9.78 18.63
CA LYS A 57 -12.02 -9.97 18.20
C LYS A 57 -12.67 -8.64 17.79
N ASP A 58 -12.26 -7.53 18.40
CA ASP A 58 -12.74 -6.19 18.04
C ASP A 58 -12.31 -5.76 16.63
N TYR A 59 -11.23 -6.37 16.11
CA TYR A 59 -10.63 -6.06 14.82
C TYR A 59 -10.92 -7.11 13.74
N ARG A 60 -11.82 -8.08 13.99
CA ARG A 60 -12.21 -9.14 13.04
C ARG A 60 -12.58 -8.62 11.67
N TRP A 61 -13.28 -7.49 11.62
CA TRP A 61 -13.67 -6.87 10.36
C TRP A 61 -12.47 -6.48 9.50
N ASN A 62 -11.41 -5.94 10.11
CA ASN A 62 -10.24 -5.50 9.37
C ASN A 62 -9.48 -6.70 8.77
N LEU A 63 -9.53 -7.87 9.44
CA LEU A 63 -8.99 -9.13 8.91
C LEU A 63 -9.79 -9.62 7.70
N VAL A 64 -11.11 -9.49 7.72
CA VAL A 64 -11.96 -9.79 6.55
C VAL A 64 -11.59 -8.88 5.38
N VAL A 65 -11.37 -7.59 5.63
CA VAL A 65 -10.89 -6.66 4.60
C VAL A 65 -9.52 -7.07 4.07
N ALA A 66 -8.56 -7.45 4.93
CA ALA A 66 -7.26 -7.93 4.48
C ALA A 66 -7.37 -9.15 3.58
N LEU A 67 -8.17 -10.14 3.97
CA LEU A 67 -8.41 -11.33 3.18
C LEU A 67 -9.09 -11.01 1.84
N GLY A 68 -10.07 -10.10 1.86
CA GLY A 68 -10.73 -9.62 0.65
C GLY A 68 -9.77 -8.92 -0.32
N VAL A 69 -8.81 -8.14 0.18
CA VAL A 69 -7.77 -7.52 -0.64
C VAL A 69 -6.85 -8.58 -1.27
N LEU A 70 -6.46 -9.62 -0.52
CA LEU A 70 -5.65 -10.72 -1.05
C LEU A 70 -6.37 -11.48 -2.16
N ILE A 71 -7.63 -11.87 -1.91
CA ILE A 71 -8.46 -12.58 -2.91
C ILE A 71 -8.71 -11.68 -4.11
N GLY A 72 -9.06 -10.42 -3.88
CA GLY A 72 -9.31 -9.44 -4.94
C GLY A 72 -8.08 -9.20 -5.80
N GLY A 73 -6.89 -9.08 -5.19
CA GLY A 73 -5.62 -8.96 -5.90
C GLY A 73 -5.28 -10.20 -6.72
N PHE A 74 -5.50 -11.40 -6.16
CA PHE A 74 -5.30 -12.65 -6.88
C PHE A 74 -6.24 -12.78 -8.09
N VAL A 75 -7.53 -12.48 -7.90
CA VAL A 75 -8.53 -12.51 -8.99
C VAL A 75 -8.19 -11.46 -10.05
N ALA A 76 -7.83 -10.26 -9.62
CA ALA A 76 -7.44 -9.19 -10.53
C ALA A 76 -6.24 -9.59 -11.39
N SER A 77 -5.17 -10.06 -10.75
CA SER A 77 -3.93 -10.43 -11.42
C SER A 77 -4.06 -11.60 -12.39
N ASN A 78 -4.94 -12.57 -12.13
CA ASN A 78 -5.05 -13.78 -12.95
C ASN A 78 -6.17 -13.71 -14.01
N TYR A 79 -7.25 -12.97 -13.74
CA TYR A 79 -8.45 -12.99 -14.58
C TYR A 79 -8.88 -11.64 -15.15
N LEU A 80 -8.45 -10.52 -14.55
CA LEU A 80 -8.89 -9.18 -14.98
C LEU A 80 -7.79 -8.40 -15.71
N THR A 81 -6.51 -8.69 -15.45
CA THR A 81 -5.38 -8.05 -16.13
C THR A 81 -5.12 -8.70 -17.49
N LYS A 82 -5.34 -7.95 -18.59
CA LYS A 82 -5.03 -8.39 -19.96
C LYS A 82 -3.55 -8.23 -20.34
N GLU A 83 -2.95 -7.13 -19.91
CA GLU A 83 -1.56 -6.78 -20.20
C GLU A 83 -0.88 -6.46 -18.87
N ASN A 84 0.27 -7.07 -18.62
CA ASN A 84 1.06 -6.81 -17.41
C ASN A 84 1.93 -5.56 -17.54
N THR A 85 1.81 -4.80 -18.62
CA THR A 85 2.62 -3.62 -18.86
C THR A 85 1.90 -2.39 -18.32
N VAL A 86 2.64 -1.53 -17.63
CA VAL A 86 2.15 -0.19 -17.26
C VAL A 86 2.65 0.76 -18.32
N VAL A 87 1.74 1.45 -19.00
CA VAL A 87 2.11 2.51 -19.96
C VAL A 87 2.61 3.71 -19.16
N LEU A 88 3.93 3.84 -19.04
CA LEU A 88 4.58 4.98 -18.41
C LEU A 88 4.84 6.09 -19.44
N GLU A 89 4.95 7.30 -18.93
CA GLU A 89 5.36 8.45 -19.72
C GLU A 89 6.85 8.32 -20.13
N GLU A 90 7.21 8.88 -21.29
CA GLU A 90 8.51 8.67 -21.93
C GLU A 90 9.67 9.19 -21.05
N ASN A 91 9.54 10.39 -20.47
CA ASN A 91 10.58 10.95 -19.58
C ASN A 91 10.76 10.13 -18.30
N VAL A 92 9.68 9.55 -17.76
CA VAL A 92 9.77 8.66 -16.59
C VAL A 92 10.47 7.35 -16.96
N SER A 93 10.17 6.82 -18.14
CA SER A 93 10.77 5.57 -18.61
C SER A 93 12.28 5.72 -18.82
N GLU A 94 12.70 6.80 -19.50
CA GLU A 94 14.12 7.11 -19.70
C GLU A 94 14.86 7.31 -18.37
N LYS A 95 14.24 8.01 -17.42
CA LYS A 95 14.85 8.24 -16.11
C LYS A 95 15.03 6.95 -15.32
N LEU A 96 14.06 6.04 -15.35
CA LEU A 96 14.16 4.75 -14.67
C LEU A 96 15.20 3.84 -15.31
N GLN A 97 15.29 3.82 -16.64
CA GLN A 97 16.34 3.11 -17.37
C GLN A 97 17.74 3.66 -17.04
N GLY A 98 17.87 4.98 -16.91
CA GLY A 98 19.11 5.63 -16.46
C GLY A 98 19.54 5.26 -15.03
N LEU A 99 18.61 4.77 -14.19
CA LEU A 99 18.86 4.29 -12.83
C LEU A 99 19.03 2.76 -12.76
N GLY A 100 19.17 2.08 -13.90
CA GLY A 100 19.41 0.64 -13.97
C GLY A 100 18.17 -0.25 -13.93
N PHE A 101 16.97 0.30 -14.16
CA PHE A 101 15.73 -0.48 -14.32
C PHE A 101 15.47 -0.76 -15.80
N GLU A 102 15.67 -1.99 -16.25
CA GLU A 102 15.51 -2.39 -17.66
C GLU A 102 14.11 -2.96 -17.94
N SER A 103 13.43 -3.48 -16.90
CA SER A 103 12.09 -4.06 -16.99
C SER A 103 10.94 -3.03 -17.13
N VAL A 104 11.29 -1.76 -17.35
CA VAL A 104 10.34 -0.64 -17.54
C VAL A 104 9.46 -0.91 -18.76
N ASN A 105 8.14 -0.78 -18.59
CA ASN A 105 7.11 -1.09 -19.58
C ASN A 105 6.99 -2.57 -19.99
N GLN A 106 7.69 -3.50 -19.33
CA GLN A 106 7.61 -4.94 -19.62
C GLN A 106 6.74 -5.68 -18.59
N ASN A 107 6.86 -5.28 -17.32
CA ASN A 107 6.13 -5.88 -16.22
C ASN A 107 5.47 -4.80 -15.35
N TYR A 108 4.49 -5.24 -14.55
CA TYR A 108 3.72 -4.35 -13.68
C TYR A 108 4.58 -3.87 -12.49
N LEU A 109 5.53 -4.71 -12.06
CA LEU A 109 6.52 -4.43 -11.05
C LEU A 109 7.93 -4.65 -11.64
N PRO A 110 8.92 -3.88 -11.20
CA PRO A 110 10.30 -4.07 -11.64
C PRO A 110 10.85 -5.40 -11.14
N GLU A 111 11.33 -6.25 -12.04
CA GLU A 111 11.92 -7.55 -11.70
C GLU A 111 13.22 -7.40 -10.90
N GLU A 112 13.90 -6.27 -11.04
CA GLU A 112 15.14 -5.93 -10.32
C GLU A 112 14.92 -5.78 -8.81
N LEU A 113 13.68 -5.53 -8.36
CA LEU A 113 13.33 -5.42 -6.94
C LEU A 113 12.41 -6.54 -6.44
N PHE A 114 11.53 -7.05 -7.31
CA PHE A 114 10.48 -7.99 -6.92
C PHE A 114 10.58 -9.35 -7.61
N GLY A 115 11.56 -9.54 -8.51
CA GLY A 115 11.84 -10.79 -9.19
C GLY A 115 12.44 -11.85 -8.26
N ALA A 116 12.43 -13.11 -8.72
CA ALA A 116 12.98 -14.23 -7.94
C ALA A 116 14.51 -14.10 -7.77
N GLU A 117 15.17 -13.52 -8.77
CA GLU A 117 16.60 -13.25 -8.80
C GLU A 117 16.97 -12.13 -7.81
N ALA A 118 16.16 -11.07 -7.75
CA ALA A 118 16.33 -9.94 -6.82
C ALA A 118 16.25 -10.37 -5.34
N MET A 119 15.47 -11.41 -5.03
CA MET A 119 15.39 -12.01 -3.69
C MET A 119 16.70 -12.68 -3.23
N SER A 120 17.66 -12.87 -4.14
CA SER A 120 19.00 -13.39 -3.81
C SER A 120 20.04 -12.28 -3.63
N ASP A 121 19.74 -11.05 -4.03
CA ASP A 121 20.65 -9.91 -3.88
C ASP A 121 20.59 -9.35 -2.45
N PRO A 122 21.70 -9.39 -1.69
CA PRO A 122 21.75 -8.85 -0.34
C PRO A 122 21.39 -7.36 -0.25
N PHE A 123 21.72 -6.57 -1.28
CA PHE A 123 21.41 -5.14 -1.32
C PHE A 123 19.90 -4.90 -1.39
N VAL A 124 19.22 -5.59 -2.30
CA VAL A 124 17.76 -5.50 -2.47
C VAL A 124 17.05 -5.94 -1.20
N ILE A 125 17.46 -7.07 -0.60
CA ILE A 125 16.87 -7.56 0.65
C ILE A 125 17.01 -6.53 1.78
N VAL A 126 18.21 -5.94 1.95
CA VAL A 126 18.46 -4.95 3.00
C VAL A 126 17.59 -3.71 2.78
N ILE A 127 17.48 -3.21 1.55
CA ILE A 127 16.61 -2.08 1.23
C ILE A 127 15.15 -2.38 1.52
N LEU A 128 14.63 -3.54 1.10
CA LEU A 128 13.24 -3.92 1.34
C LEU A 128 12.93 -4.06 2.82
N ILE A 129 13.86 -4.62 3.62
CA ILE A 129 13.73 -4.71 5.07
C ILE A 129 13.70 -3.31 5.69
N ILE A 130 14.65 -2.44 5.34
CA ILE A 130 14.70 -1.06 5.86
C ILE A 130 13.42 -0.31 5.46
N ALA A 131 12.98 -0.42 4.22
CA ALA A 131 11.76 0.20 3.72
C ALA A 131 10.53 -0.28 4.52
N GLY A 132 10.39 -1.59 4.72
CA GLY A 132 9.30 -2.17 5.51
C GLY A 132 9.31 -1.69 6.97
N LEU A 133 10.49 -1.60 7.59
CA LEU A 133 10.65 -1.07 8.95
C LEU A 133 10.27 0.40 9.03
N LEU A 134 10.71 1.24 8.09
CA LEU A 134 10.38 2.67 8.04
C LEU A 134 8.88 2.89 7.81
N ILE A 135 8.25 2.13 6.92
CA ILE A 135 6.79 2.18 6.68
C ILE A 135 6.02 1.75 7.95
N GLY A 136 6.44 0.65 8.58
CA GLY A 136 5.85 0.16 9.82
C GLY A 136 5.96 1.20 10.96
N PHE A 137 7.16 1.72 11.18
CA PHE A 137 7.42 2.76 12.17
C PHE A 137 6.62 4.05 11.88
N GLY A 138 6.68 4.55 10.65
CA GLY A 138 5.99 5.77 10.24
C GLY A 138 4.47 5.66 10.37
N SER A 139 3.88 4.55 9.92
CA SER A 139 2.44 4.31 10.07
C SER A 139 2.02 4.25 11.54
N ARG A 140 2.87 3.75 12.43
CA ARG A 140 2.60 3.76 13.87
C ARG A 140 2.73 5.14 14.46
N TYR A 141 3.76 5.89 14.07
CA TYR A 141 4.04 7.26 14.53
C TYR A 141 2.90 8.21 14.14
N ALA A 142 2.40 8.10 12.90
CA ALA A 142 1.25 8.87 12.41
C ALA A 142 -0.10 8.43 13.03
N GLY A 143 -0.16 7.25 13.64
CA GLY A 143 -1.42 6.68 14.16
C GLY A 143 -2.29 6.02 13.10
N GLY A 144 -1.76 5.79 11.89
CA GLY A 144 -2.47 5.19 10.77
C GLY A 144 -1.61 5.15 9.50
N CYS A 145 -2.06 4.40 8.50
CA CYS A 145 -1.47 4.40 7.16
C CYS A 145 -2.35 5.18 6.16
N THR A 146 -2.01 5.15 4.87
CA THR A 146 -2.76 5.81 3.79
C THR A 146 -4.25 5.43 3.76
N SER A 147 -4.60 4.17 4.00
CA SER A 147 -6.03 3.77 4.04
C SER A 147 -6.80 4.40 5.21
N GLY A 148 -6.11 4.64 6.33
CA GLY A 148 -6.70 5.24 7.52
C GLY A 148 -6.82 6.75 7.39
N HIS A 149 -5.74 7.44 7.00
CA HIS A 149 -5.72 8.90 6.92
C HIS A 149 -6.27 9.43 5.59
N ALA A 150 -5.82 8.91 4.44
CA ALA A 150 -6.17 9.46 3.13
C ALA A 150 -7.57 9.04 2.67
N ILE A 151 -7.97 7.78 2.90
CA ILE A 151 -9.30 7.31 2.51
C ILE A 151 -10.30 7.66 3.61
N SER A 152 -10.23 7.02 4.78
CA SER A 152 -11.25 7.22 5.82
C SER A 152 -11.17 8.60 6.49
N GLY A 153 -9.97 9.05 6.85
CA GLY A 153 -9.75 10.26 7.65
C GLY A 153 -10.08 11.56 6.91
N LEU A 154 -9.66 11.70 5.66
CA LEU A 154 -10.00 12.84 4.81
C LEU A 154 -11.49 12.86 4.45
N SER A 155 -12.10 11.69 4.18
CA SER A 155 -13.55 11.61 3.97
C SER A 155 -14.36 12.04 5.21
N ALA A 156 -13.80 11.84 6.40
CA ALA A 156 -14.37 12.32 7.66
C ALA A 156 -13.91 13.75 8.05
N LEU A 157 -13.24 14.47 7.14
CA LEU A 157 -12.76 15.85 7.32
C LEU A 157 -11.87 16.04 8.56
N GLN A 158 -11.08 15.03 8.91
CA GLN A 158 -10.21 15.09 10.08
C GLN A 158 -8.94 15.90 9.77
N LEU A 159 -8.76 17.03 10.46
CA LEU A 159 -7.57 17.86 10.34
C LEU A 159 -6.24 17.10 10.63
N PRO A 160 -6.15 16.23 11.65
CA PRO A 160 -4.94 15.41 11.87
C PRO A 160 -4.60 14.52 10.67
N SER A 161 -5.63 13.99 9.99
CA SER A 161 -5.44 13.16 8.80
C SER A 161 -4.97 13.97 7.60
N LEU A 162 -5.44 15.22 7.44
CA LEU A 162 -4.92 16.12 6.42
C LEU A 162 -3.42 16.40 6.60
N ILE A 163 -3.01 16.71 7.83
CA ILE A 163 -1.60 16.96 8.17
C ILE A 163 -0.76 15.70 7.88
N ALA A 164 -1.22 14.52 8.29
CA ALA A 164 -0.55 13.26 8.03
C ALA A 164 -0.37 13.00 6.53
N VAL A 165 -1.42 13.21 5.73
CA VAL A 165 -1.38 13.00 4.28
C VAL A 165 -0.42 13.96 3.59
N ILE A 166 -0.41 15.25 3.96
CA ILE A 166 0.58 16.20 3.45
C ILE A 166 1.99 15.72 3.76
N GLY A 167 2.24 15.25 4.98
CA GLY A 167 3.52 14.65 5.37
C GLY A 167 3.89 13.42 4.54
N PHE A 168 2.93 12.53 4.25
CA PHE A 168 3.16 11.36 3.40
C PHE A 168 3.55 11.75 1.97
N PHE A 169 2.89 12.76 1.39
CA PHE A 169 3.24 13.27 0.06
C PHE A 169 4.64 13.90 0.03
N ILE A 170 4.98 14.74 1.02
CA ILE A 170 6.32 15.32 1.14
C ILE A 170 7.37 14.22 1.25
N GLY A 171 7.15 13.23 2.12
CA GLY A 171 8.04 12.08 2.27
C GLY A 171 8.21 11.29 0.97
N GLY A 172 7.13 11.06 0.23
CA GLY A 172 7.16 10.41 -1.08
C GLY A 172 7.96 11.22 -2.11
N LEU A 173 7.77 12.54 -2.18
CA LEU A 173 8.54 13.42 -3.07
C LEU A 173 10.03 13.42 -2.72
N VAL A 174 10.37 13.50 -1.43
CA VAL A 174 11.75 13.39 -0.96
C VAL A 174 12.34 12.03 -1.34
N MET A 175 11.59 10.94 -1.15
CA MET A 175 12.04 9.62 -1.54
C MET A 175 12.33 9.55 -3.05
N VAL A 176 11.40 9.98 -3.91
CA VAL A 176 11.54 9.86 -5.37
C VAL A 176 12.61 10.80 -5.96
N HIS A 177 12.71 12.03 -5.46
CA HIS A 177 13.61 13.04 -6.05
C HIS A 177 15.00 13.10 -5.42
N LEU A 178 15.14 12.74 -4.15
CA LEU A 178 16.41 12.85 -3.43
C LEU A 178 17.01 11.49 -3.12
N ILE A 179 16.23 10.59 -2.51
CA ILE A 179 16.78 9.34 -1.97
C ILE A 179 16.91 8.26 -3.04
N PHE A 180 15.89 8.09 -3.89
CA PHE A 180 15.83 7.02 -4.89
C PHE A 180 17.01 7.08 -5.88
N PRO A 181 17.38 8.25 -6.45
CA PRO A 181 18.54 8.36 -7.35
C PRO A 181 19.90 8.29 -6.64
N LEU A 182 19.93 8.24 -5.31
CA LEU A 182 21.16 8.02 -4.53
C LEU A 182 21.35 6.53 -4.19
N ILE A 183 20.26 5.76 -4.20
CA ILE A 183 20.26 4.34 -3.91
C ILE A 183 20.49 3.53 -5.19
N PHE A 184 19.84 3.93 -6.28
CA PHE A 184 19.93 3.35 -7.63
C PHE A 184 20.56 4.38 -8.55
#